data_AF-A0A6I2IVX9-F1
#
_entry.id   AF-A0A6I2IVX9-F1
#
_cell.length_a   1.000
_cell.length_b   1.000
_cell.length_c   1.000
_cell.angle_alpha   90.00
_cell.angle_beta   90.00
_cell.angle_gamma   90.00
#
_symmetry.space_group_name_H-M   'P 1'
#
loop_
_entity.id
_entity.type
_entity.pdbx_description
1 polymer ?
#
loop_
_entity_poly.entity_id
_entity_poly.type
_entity_poly.pdbx_seq_one_letter_code
_entity_poly.pdbx_strand_id
1 'polypeptide(L)'
;MKWDNRFQIASGVKHARTKNNIPYAVTRFRNGDKLVVFEDSQQYFLVYANSDTPDRCELIESYDYDVTELPRFHKLSSASQ
;
A
#
# COMPACT_ATOMS: atom_id res chain seq x y z
N MET A 1 -6.95 -7.35 19.09
CA MET A 1 -6.11 -7.99 18.05
C MET A 1 -4.65 -7.57 18.25
N LYS A 2 -3.68 -8.45 17.98
CA LYS A 2 -2.26 -8.34 18.42
C LYS A 2 -1.47 -7.13 17.86
N TRP A 3 -2.05 -6.29 16.99
CA TRP A 3 -1.31 -5.26 16.25
C TRP A 3 -1.83 -3.82 16.31
N ASP A 4 -3.02 -3.58 16.89
CA ASP A 4 -3.62 -2.22 16.97
C ASP A 4 -3.56 -1.46 15.60
N ASN A 5 -3.59 -0.13 15.59
CA ASN A 5 -3.54 0.70 14.37
C ASN A 5 -2.16 0.80 13.69
N ARG A 6 -1.29 -0.23 13.80
CA ARG A 6 0.11 -0.15 13.32
C ARG A 6 0.39 -1.15 12.20
N PHE A 7 0.16 -0.73 10.95
CA PHE A 7 0.60 -1.47 9.76
C PHE A 7 1.80 -0.77 9.10
N GLN A 8 2.80 -1.56 8.68
CA GLN A 8 3.91 -1.07 7.86
C GLN A 8 3.70 -1.50 6.42
N ILE A 9 3.51 -0.52 5.53
CA ILE A 9 3.47 -0.74 4.08
C ILE A 9 4.89 -1.11 3.61
N ALA A 10 5.05 -2.25 2.93
CA ALA A 10 6.36 -2.74 2.49
C ALA A 10 6.82 -2.12 1.18
N SER A 11 5.87 -1.82 0.31
CA SER A 11 6.09 -1.23 -1.00
C SER A 11 4.92 -0.34 -1.33
N GLY A 12 5.17 0.78 -2.01
CA GLY A 12 4.11 1.68 -2.48
C GLY A 12 3.05 0.99 -3.35
N VAL A 13 2.04 1.76 -3.73
CA VAL A 13 0.89 1.29 -4.51
C VAL A 13 1.33 0.86 -5.92
N LYS A 14 0.91 -0.32 -6.36
CA LYS A 14 1.04 -0.79 -7.75
C LYS A 14 -0.32 -0.80 -8.43
N HIS A 15 -0.37 -0.32 -9.67
CA HIS A 15 -1.59 -0.35 -10.48
C HIS A 15 -1.54 -1.54 -11.45
N ALA A 16 -2.67 -2.21 -11.63
CA ALA A 16 -2.82 -3.36 -12.51
C ALA A 16 -4.24 -3.42 -13.09
N ARG A 17 -4.50 -4.41 -13.96
CA ARG A 17 -5.82 -4.63 -14.58
C ARG A 17 -6.21 -6.10 -14.51
N THR A 18 -7.50 -6.37 -14.32
CA THR A 18 -8.03 -7.75 -14.34
C THR A 18 -8.02 -8.30 -15.76
N LYS A 19 -8.30 -9.60 -15.93
CA LYS A 19 -8.47 -10.22 -17.26
C LYS A 19 -9.54 -9.54 -18.10
N ASN A 20 -10.57 -8.99 -17.46
CA ASN A 20 -11.66 -8.24 -18.12
C ASN A 20 -11.35 -6.74 -18.23
N ASN A 21 -10.07 -6.36 -18.13
CA ASN A 21 -9.59 -5.00 -18.26
C ASN A 21 -10.14 -4.01 -17.20
N ILE A 22 -10.48 -4.48 -16.00
CA ILE A 22 -10.93 -3.61 -14.90
C ILE A 22 -9.69 -3.13 -14.12
N PRO A 23 -9.48 -1.81 -13.93
CA PRO A 23 -8.35 -1.30 -13.16
C PRO A 23 -8.46 -1.64 -11.67
N TYR A 24 -7.32 -1.89 -11.03
CA TYR A 24 -7.22 -2.02 -9.58
C TYR A 24 -5.83 -1.61 -9.09
N ALA A 25 -5.77 -1.16 -7.83
CA ALA A 25 -4.56 -0.85 -7.11
C ALA A 25 -4.23 -1.95 -6.09
N VAL A 26 -2.94 -2.19 -5.84
CA VAL A 26 -2.46 -3.14 -4.84
C VAL A 26 -1.40 -2.51 -3.96
N THR A 27 -1.63 -2.56 -2.65
CA THR A 27 -0.64 -2.23 -1.63
C THR A 27 -0.15 -3.53 -0.99
N ARG A 28 1.17 -3.75 -0.96
CA ARG A 28 1.77 -4.94 -0.32
C ARG A 28 2.34 -4.56 1.05
N PHE A 29 1.96 -5.33 2.06
CA PHE A 29 2.45 -5.21 3.42
C PHE A 29 3.67 -6.09 3.65
N ARG A 30 4.45 -5.81 4.70
CA ARG A 30 5.74 -6.50 4.96
C ARG A 30 5.56 -7.95 5.35
N ASN A 31 4.43 -8.25 5.98
CA ASN A 31 4.03 -9.61 6.32
C ASN A 31 3.56 -10.43 5.11
N GLY A 32 3.56 -9.87 3.90
CA GLY A 32 3.15 -10.55 2.67
C GLY A 32 1.68 -10.36 2.30
N ASP A 33 0.88 -9.77 3.18
CA ASP A 33 -0.51 -9.44 2.90
C ASP A 33 -0.61 -8.38 1.80
N LYS A 34 -1.75 -8.35 1.13
CA LYS A 34 -2.04 -7.41 0.05
C LYS A 34 -3.42 -6.80 0.25
N LEU A 35 -3.50 -5.47 0.20
CA LEU A 35 -4.76 -4.76 0.04
C LEU A 35 -4.98 -4.48 -1.46
N VAL A 36 -6.08 -4.96 -2.00
CA VAL A 36 -6.53 -4.73 -3.38
C VAL A 36 -7.69 -3.75 -3.35
N VAL A 37 -7.62 -2.71 -4.17
CA VAL A 37 -8.64 -1.65 -4.24
C VAL A 37 -9.12 -1.50 -5.68
N PHE A 38 -10.42 -1.59 -5.89
CA PHE A 38 -11.09 -1.18 -7.11
C PHE A 38 -11.71 0.20 -6.87
N GLU A 39 -10.98 1.25 -7.25
CA GLU A 39 -11.33 2.64 -6.93
C GLU A 39 -12.69 3.04 -7.53
N ASP A 40 -12.95 2.64 -8.78
CA ASP A 40 -14.20 2.96 -9.49
C ASP A 40 -15.45 2.43 -8.78
N SER A 41 -15.36 1.26 -8.16
CA SER A 41 -16.48 0.61 -7.46
C SER A 41 -16.41 0.74 -5.94
N GLN A 42 -15.37 1.40 -5.41
CA GLN A 42 -15.04 1.44 -3.99
C GLN A 42 -15.07 0.06 -3.32
N GLN A 43 -14.53 -0.95 -4.00
CA GLN A 43 -14.42 -2.30 -3.46
C GLN A 43 -13.02 -2.56 -2.94
N TYR A 44 -12.93 -3.06 -1.72
CA TYR A 44 -11.70 -3.32 -1.01
C TYR A 44 -11.61 -4.79 -0.67
N PHE A 45 -10.44 -5.39 -0.88
CA PHE A 45 -10.18 -6.78 -0.55
C PHE A 45 -8.83 -6.94 0.14
N LEU A 46 -8.82 -7.67 1.26
CA LEU A 46 -7.59 -8.08 1.93
C LEU A 46 -7.26 -9.53 1.54
N VAL A 47 -6.05 -9.73 1.02
CA VAL A 47 -5.52 -11.05 0.66
C VAL A 47 -4.34 -11.36 1.57
N TYR A 48 -4.52 -12.33 2.47
CA TYR A 48 -3.45 -12.73 3.40
C TYR A 48 -2.35 -13.49 2.68
N ALA A 49 -1.12 -13.39 3.18
CA ALA A 49 0.05 -14.04 2.60
C ALA A 49 -0.11 -15.56 2.41
N ASN A 50 -0.88 -16.21 3.29
CA ASN A 50 -1.06 -17.66 3.35
C ASN A 50 -2.46 -18.11 2.90
N SER A 51 -3.21 -17.26 2.19
CA SER A 51 -4.57 -17.55 1.72
C SER A 51 -4.76 -17.06 0.29
N ASP A 52 -5.38 -17.91 -0.52
CA ASP A 52 -5.86 -17.53 -1.85
C ASP A 52 -7.30 -16.98 -1.82
N THR A 53 -7.96 -17.01 -0.66
CA THR A 53 -9.31 -16.46 -0.49
C THR A 53 -9.22 -15.00 -0.05
N PRO A 54 -9.74 -14.04 -0.84
CA PRO A 54 -9.81 -12.64 -0.45
C PRO A 54 -10.97 -12.39 0.52
N ASP A 55 -10.72 -11.61 1.56
CA ASP A 55 -11.77 -11.05 2.41
C ASP A 55 -12.24 -9.73 1.86
N ARG A 56 -13.56 -9.55 1.72
CA ARG A 56 -14.13 -8.24 1.37
C ARG A 56 -14.04 -7.31 2.58
N CYS A 57 -13.54 -6.11 2.36
CA CYS A 57 -13.46 -5.06 3.37
C CYS A 57 -14.44 -3.93 3.04
N GLU A 58 -14.78 -3.17 4.05
CA GLU A 58 -15.56 -1.93 3.94
C GLU A 58 -14.70 -0.76 4.40
N LEU A 59 -14.79 0.36 3.68
CA LEU A 59 -14.16 1.60 4.11
C LEU A 59 -15.02 2.21 5.22
N ILE A 60 -14.46 2.23 6.44
CA ILE A 60 -15.15 2.84 7.59
C ILE A 60 -14.83 4.33 7.67
N GLU A 61 -13.57 4.70 7.43
CA GLU A 61 -13.08 6.07 7.57
C GLU A 61 -11.80 6.30 6.75
N SER A 62 -11.54 7.55 6.36
CA SER A 62 -10.33 7.98 5.66
C SER A 62 -9.82 9.27 6.28
N TYR A 63 -8.50 9.39 6.35
CA TYR A 63 -7.82 10.54 6.94
C TYR A 63 -6.71 11.01 6.01
N ASP A 64 -6.63 12.32 5.79
CA ASP A 64 -5.50 12.96 5.13
C ASP A 64 -4.50 13.44 6.18
N TYR A 65 -3.21 13.16 5.95
CA TYR A 65 -2.12 13.58 6.83
C TYR A 65 -1.19 14.51 6.06
N ASP A 66 -0.70 15.55 6.73
CA ASP A 66 0.35 16.39 6.18
C ASP A 66 1.63 15.56 5.98
N VAL A 67 2.15 15.54 4.75
CA VAL A 67 3.41 14.89 4.41
C VAL A 67 4.53 15.93 4.48
N THR A 68 5.55 15.68 5.28
CA THR A 68 6.79 16.47 5.29
C THR A 68 7.83 15.79 4.41
N GLU A 69 8.43 16.53 3.47
CA GLU A 69 9.62 16.05 2.76
C GLU A 69 10.84 16.10 3.67
N LEU A 70 11.44 14.94 3.92
CA LEU A 70 12.71 14.89 4.65
C LEU A 70 13.83 15.38 3.73
N PRO A 71 14.70 16.31 4.16
CA PRO A 71 15.83 16.75 3.37
C PRO A 71 16.72 15.55 3.03
N ARG A 72 16.92 15.28 1.73
CA ARG A 72 17.86 14.24 1.29
C ARG A 72 19.28 14.69 1.66
N PHE A 73 19.94 13.94 2.54
CA PHE A 73 21.36 14.14 2.83
C PHE A 73 22.18 13.84 1.58
N HIS A 74 22.52 14.88 0.81
CA HIS A 74 23.50 14.75 -0.26
C HIS A 74 24.86 14.77 0.42
N LYS A 75 25.50 13.60 0.49
CA LYS A 75 26.91 13.53 0.88
C LYS A 75 27.67 14.34 -0.15
N LEU A 76 28.16 15.53 0.22
CA LEU A 76 29.07 16.30 -0.62
C LEU A 76 30.22 15.36 -1.00
N SER A 77 30.30 14.98 -2.27
CA SER A 77 31.47 14.28 -2.77
C SER A 77 32.64 15.25 -2.62
N SER A 78 33.53 14.97 -1.67
CA SER A 78 34.81 15.66 -1.56
C SER A 78 35.58 15.41 -2.84
N ALA A 79 35.49 16.33 -3.79
CA ALA A 79 36.47 16.45 -4.85
C ALA A 79 37.75 16.95 -4.20
N SER A 80 38.69 16.03 -3.97
CA SER A 80 40.05 16.34 -3.60
C SER A 80 40.69 17.14 -4.75
N GLN A 81 41.12 18.37 -4.47
CA GLN A 81 42.16 19.07 -5.25
C GLN A 81 43.52 18.77 -4.62
#